data_AF-A0A3T1TKG5-F1
#
_entry.id   AF-A0A3T1TKG5-F1
#
_cell.length_a   1.000
_cell.length_b   1.000
_cell.length_c   1.000
_cell.angle_alpha   90.00
_cell.angle_beta   90.00
_cell.angle_gamma   90.00
#
_symmetry.space_group_name_H-M   'P 1'
#
loop_
_entity.id
_entity.type
_entity.pdbx_description
1 polymer ?
#
loop_
_entity_poly.entity_id
_entity_poly.type
_entity_poly.pdbx_seq_one_letter_code
_entity_poly.pdbx_strand_id
1 'polypeptide(L)'
;MSGFYAEFGQVRKLDYLPTSGIKLKTSPWETTTVLGTYVSDTQNVLTELGNIKSLDFGMKKNRFNLLNAPDELYINPKQFWDEFNQPFLDKAIQRGDDLAMATKPTVENLYIAGTKQLTGFGREYEYLLQHGYTYDVKTSTMKLKK
;
A
#
# COMPACT_ATOMS: atom_id res chain seq x y z
N MET A 1 -35.02 4.54 -14.36
CA MET A 1 -33.81 4.08 -13.63
C MET A 1 -32.58 4.44 -14.45
N SER A 2 -32.04 5.66 -14.36
CA SER A 2 -30.95 6.07 -15.27
C SER A 2 -30.02 7.20 -14.78
N GLY A 3 -30.20 7.74 -13.56
CA GLY A 3 -29.29 8.75 -12.99
C GLY A 3 -28.34 8.22 -11.91
N PHE A 4 -28.72 7.16 -11.21
CA PHE A 4 -27.99 6.67 -10.02
C PHE A 4 -26.72 5.88 -10.33
N TYR A 5 -26.55 5.40 -11.57
CA TYR A 5 -25.39 4.61 -12.00
C TYR A 5 -24.28 5.43 -12.69
N ALA A 6 -24.55 6.69 -13.04
CA ALA A 6 -23.59 7.53 -13.78
C ALA A 6 -22.49 8.13 -12.89
N GLU A 7 -22.66 8.14 -11.56
CA GLU A 7 -21.65 8.63 -10.60
C GLU A 7 -20.71 7.52 -10.09
N PHE A 8 -20.94 6.25 -10.42
CA PHE A 8 -19.97 5.20 -10.14
C PHE A 8 -18.87 5.27 -11.20
N GLY A 9 -17.91 6.16 -10.96
CA GLY A 9 -16.70 6.24 -11.75
C GLY A 9 -16.17 4.83 -12.00
N GLN A 10 -15.89 4.52 -13.26
CA GLN A 10 -15.39 3.23 -13.69
C GLN A 10 -14.27 2.78 -12.75
N VAL A 11 -14.40 1.59 -12.16
CA VAL A 11 -13.35 0.99 -11.32
C VAL A 11 -12.08 0.94 -12.15
N ARG A 12 -11.06 1.65 -11.71
CA ARG A 12 -9.74 1.62 -12.34
C ARG A 12 -9.08 0.30 -11.97
N LYS A 13 -8.61 -0.42 -12.97
CA LYS A 13 -7.76 -1.60 -12.82
C LYS A 13 -6.37 -1.24 -13.31
N LEU A 14 -5.36 -1.77 -12.66
CA LEU A 14 -4.00 -1.66 -13.17
C LEU A 14 -3.67 -2.83 -14.08
N ASP A 15 -2.92 -2.54 -15.14
CA ASP A 15 -2.41 -3.53 -16.09
C ASP A 15 -1.22 -4.28 -15.52
N TYR A 16 -0.38 -3.61 -14.73
CA TYR A 16 0.71 -4.25 -14.01
C TYR A 16 0.19 -5.32 -13.04
N LEU A 17 0.71 -6.54 -13.19
CA LEU A 17 0.46 -7.65 -12.27
C LEU A 17 1.63 -7.77 -11.29
N PRO A 18 1.45 -7.41 -10.01
CA PRO A 18 2.48 -7.53 -8.99
C PRO A 18 2.90 -8.99 -8.74
N THR A 19 4.09 -9.17 -8.18
CA THR A 19 4.69 -10.47 -7.82
C THR A 19 3.83 -11.28 -6.83
N SER A 20 2.99 -10.61 -6.04
CA SER A 20 1.97 -11.28 -5.21
C SER A 20 0.86 -11.98 -6.01
N GLY A 21 0.70 -11.62 -7.28
CA GLY A 21 -0.41 -12.03 -8.13
C GLY A 21 -1.72 -11.28 -7.88
N ILE A 22 -1.74 -10.28 -6.99
CA ILE A 22 -2.97 -9.51 -6.71
C ILE A 22 -3.35 -8.65 -7.91
N LYS A 23 -4.62 -8.71 -8.34
CA LYS A 23 -5.13 -7.79 -9.36
C LYS A 23 -5.56 -6.48 -8.70
N LEU A 24 -4.74 -5.44 -8.85
CA LEU A 24 -4.99 -4.13 -8.27
C LEU A 24 -6.18 -3.45 -8.98
N LYS A 25 -7.22 -3.14 -8.21
CA LYS A 25 -8.42 -2.43 -8.67
C LYS A 25 -8.92 -1.49 -7.60
N THR A 26 -9.47 -0.34 -7.98
CA THR A 26 -10.03 0.63 -7.05
C THR A 26 -11.37 0.18 -6.47
N SER A 27 -11.71 0.70 -5.30
CA SER A 27 -13.08 0.69 -4.77
C SER A 27 -13.80 1.98 -5.22
N PRO A 28 -15.07 1.93 -5.69
CA PRO A 28 -15.81 3.14 -6.03
C PRO A 28 -15.98 4.12 -4.86
N TRP A 29 -15.99 3.58 -3.64
CA TRP A 29 -16.40 4.31 -2.42
C TRP A 29 -15.26 4.62 -1.47
N GLU A 30 -14.20 3.83 -1.56
CA GLU A 30 -13.11 3.83 -0.60
C GLU A 30 -11.78 4.02 -1.32
N THR A 31 -10.73 4.31 -0.55
CA THR A 31 -9.37 4.28 -1.07
C THR A 31 -8.92 2.82 -1.21
N THR A 32 -8.10 2.52 -2.20
CA THR A 32 -7.40 1.24 -2.26
C THR A 32 -5.95 1.45 -1.85
N THR A 33 -5.64 1.14 -0.59
CA THR A 33 -4.28 1.25 -0.05
C THR A 33 -3.43 0.07 -0.52
N VAL A 34 -2.23 0.35 -1.04
CA VAL A 34 -1.31 -0.67 -1.58
C VAL A 34 0.05 -0.52 -0.91
N LEU A 35 0.64 -1.66 -0.52
CA LEU A 35 1.99 -1.77 0.02
C LEU A 35 2.81 -2.77 -0.79
N GLY A 36 4.12 -2.58 -0.83
CA GLY A 36 5.04 -3.46 -1.54
C GLY A 36 6.46 -2.92 -1.47
N THR A 37 7.43 -3.73 -1.87
CA THR A 37 8.81 -3.26 -2.00
C THR A 37 8.93 -2.38 -3.24
N TYR A 38 9.76 -1.34 -3.17
CA TYR A 38 10.00 -0.45 -4.30
C TYR A 38 10.55 -1.20 -5.52
N VAL A 39 11.59 -2.01 -5.30
CA VAL A 39 12.32 -2.71 -6.37
C VAL A 39 11.44 -3.76 -7.06
N SER A 40 10.62 -4.50 -6.33
CA SER A 40 9.84 -5.58 -6.94
C SER A 40 8.59 -5.06 -7.64
N ASP A 41 7.80 -4.20 -6.98
CA ASP A 41 6.43 -3.92 -7.41
C ASP A 41 6.04 -2.44 -7.37
N THR A 42 6.36 -1.73 -6.29
CA THR A 42 5.81 -0.38 -6.07
C THR A 42 6.26 0.61 -7.15
N GLN A 43 7.48 0.51 -7.68
CA GLN A 43 7.94 1.38 -8.79
C GLN A 43 7.09 1.25 -10.07
N ASN A 44 6.64 0.03 -10.39
CA ASN A 44 5.84 -0.23 -11.59
C ASN A 44 4.40 0.25 -11.39
N VAL A 45 3.84 0.00 -10.21
CA VAL A 45 2.53 0.53 -9.81
C VAL A 45 2.52 2.05 -9.87
N LEU A 46 3.55 2.71 -9.30
CA LEU A 46 3.68 4.17 -9.35
C LEU A 46 3.83 4.67 -10.78
N THR A 47 4.66 4.03 -11.61
CA THR A 47 4.85 4.41 -13.01
C THR A 47 3.52 4.40 -13.78
N GLU A 48 2.71 3.35 -13.64
CA GLU A 48 1.41 3.26 -14.29
C GLU A 48 0.40 4.32 -13.76
N LEU A 49 0.57 4.73 -12.50
CA LEU A 49 -0.22 5.80 -11.88
C LEU A 49 0.30 7.21 -12.22
N GLY A 50 1.36 7.34 -13.03
CA GLY A 50 1.96 8.62 -13.43
C GLY A 50 2.98 9.17 -12.42
N ASN A 51 3.44 8.34 -11.48
CA ASN A 51 4.46 8.64 -10.47
C ASN A 51 4.21 9.95 -9.69
N ILE A 52 2.94 10.20 -9.35
CA ILE A 52 2.55 11.41 -8.63
C ILE A 52 3.08 11.34 -7.20
N LYS A 53 3.94 12.29 -6.83
CA LYS A 53 4.43 12.47 -5.46
C LYS A 53 3.37 13.17 -4.60
N SER A 54 3.20 12.75 -3.35
CA SER A 54 2.19 13.33 -2.46
C SER A 54 2.48 13.09 -0.98
N LEU A 55 2.09 14.06 -0.15
CA LEU A 55 2.03 13.95 1.32
C LEU A 55 0.58 13.83 1.83
N ASP A 56 -0.41 13.79 0.94
CA ASP A 56 -1.80 13.54 1.30
C ASP A 56 -2.04 12.03 1.44
N PHE A 57 -2.07 11.56 2.68
CA PHE A 57 -2.35 10.15 3.03
C PHE A 57 -3.84 9.88 3.30
N GLY A 58 -4.70 10.87 3.06
CA GLY A 58 -6.14 10.80 3.32
C GLY A 58 -6.89 9.81 2.41
N MET A 59 -8.19 9.69 2.64
CA MET A 59 -9.08 8.89 1.81
C MET A 59 -9.16 9.46 0.38
N LYS A 60 -8.95 8.63 -0.63
CA LYS A 60 -9.06 8.99 -2.05
C LYS A 60 -10.05 8.06 -2.74
N LYS A 61 -11.32 8.46 -2.81
CA LYS A 61 -12.39 7.66 -3.46
C LYS A 61 -12.00 7.30 -4.90
N ASN A 62 -12.22 6.04 -5.28
CA ASN A 62 -11.90 5.52 -6.60
C ASN A 62 -10.43 5.74 -7.03
N ARG A 63 -9.51 5.79 -6.06
CA ARG A 63 -8.07 5.91 -6.32
C ARG A 63 -7.26 4.96 -5.44
N PHE A 64 -6.09 4.61 -5.97
CA PHE A 64 -5.07 3.96 -5.18
C PHE A 64 -4.39 4.96 -4.24
N ASN A 65 -3.96 4.47 -3.07
CA ASN A 65 -3.14 5.21 -2.13
C ASN A 65 -1.86 4.41 -1.88
N LEU A 66 -0.73 5.00 -2.24
CA LEU A 66 0.61 4.44 -2.04
C LEU A 66 1.48 5.53 -1.43
N LEU A 67 2.40 5.12 -0.55
CA LEU A 67 3.41 6.04 -0.05
C LEU A 67 4.36 6.41 -1.19
N ASN A 68 4.36 7.69 -1.59
CA ASN A 68 5.24 8.23 -2.62
C ASN A 68 5.59 9.69 -2.27
N ALA A 69 6.25 9.88 -1.14
CA ALA A 69 6.75 11.20 -0.75
C ALA A 69 7.82 11.69 -1.75
N PRO A 70 7.99 13.01 -1.94
CA PRO A 70 9.10 13.55 -2.72
C PRO A 70 10.46 13.05 -2.24
N ASP A 71 11.36 12.75 -3.18
CA ASP A 71 12.61 12.05 -2.89
C ASP A 71 13.57 12.90 -2.04
N GLU A 72 13.51 14.22 -2.19
CA GLU A 72 14.29 15.19 -1.41
C GLU A 72 13.98 15.21 0.10
N LEU A 73 12.84 14.61 0.50
CA LEU A 73 12.44 14.51 1.91
C LEU A 73 13.03 13.28 2.60
N TYR A 74 13.69 12.38 1.86
CA TYR A 74 14.37 11.24 2.44
C TYR A 74 15.74 11.68 3.00
N ILE A 75 15.86 11.69 4.33
CA ILE A 75 17.14 11.98 5.01
C ILE A 75 17.78 10.68 5.48
N ASN A 76 17.03 9.86 6.21
CA ASN A 76 17.47 8.56 6.70
C ASN A 76 16.27 7.66 7.03
N PRO A 77 16.48 6.33 7.17
CA PRO A 77 15.38 5.39 7.40
C PRO A 77 14.55 5.65 8.65
N LYS A 78 15.15 6.18 9.73
CA LYS A 78 14.42 6.45 10.97
C LYS A 78 13.48 7.64 10.79
N GLN A 79 14.00 8.75 10.27
CA GLN A 79 13.20 9.94 10.00
C GLN A 79 12.09 9.64 9.00
N PHE A 80 12.40 8.94 7.90
CA PHE A 80 11.41 8.65 6.88
C PHE A 80 10.26 7.78 7.42
N TRP A 81 10.58 6.84 8.31
CA TRP A 81 9.55 6.08 9.01
C TRP A 81 8.66 6.96 9.89
N ASP A 82 9.27 7.75 10.76
CA ASP A 82 8.56 8.54 11.78
C ASP A 82 7.68 9.61 11.13
N GLU A 83 8.12 10.20 10.01
CA GLU A 83 7.44 11.31 9.34
C GLU A 83 6.51 10.89 8.20
N PHE A 84 6.73 9.72 7.57
CA PHE A 84 5.97 9.32 6.38
C PHE A 84 5.35 7.92 6.47
N ASN A 85 6.14 6.85 6.68
CA ASN A 85 5.56 5.50 6.68
C ASN A 85 4.53 5.33 7.80
N GLN A 86 4.86 5.71 9.02
CA GLN A 86 3.97 5.53 10.15
C GLN A 86 2.70 6.38 10.00
N PRO A 87 2.75 7.70 9.71
CA PRO A 87 1.55 8.49 9.46
C PRO A 87 0.68 7.96 8.30
N PHE A 88 1.29 7.42 7.24
CA PHE A 88 0.57 6.79 6.14
C PHE A 88 -0.21 5.55 6.61
N LEU A 89 0.45 4.66 7.36
CA LEU A 89 -0.17 3.46 7.92
C LEU A 89 -1.24 3.80 8.96
N ASP A 90 -1.00 4.78 9.82
CA ASP A 90 -1.97 5.24 10.83
C ASP A 90 -3.26 5.72 10.16
N LYS A 91 -3.17 6.41 9.02
CA LYS A 91 -4.34 6.80 8.23
C LYS A 91 -5.07 5.63 7.60
N ALA A 92 -4.35 4.60 7.13
CA ALA A 92 -4.97 3.37 6.61
C ALA A 92 -5.68 2.60 7.72
N ILE A 93 -5.04 2.45 8.88
CA ILE A 93 -5.59 1.77 10.08
C ILE A 93 -6.80 2.54 10.61
N GLN A 94 -6.73 3.87 10.71
CA GLN A 94 -7.84 4.71 11.16
C GLN A 94 -9.10 4.54 10.29
N ARG A 95 -8.92 4.33 8.98
CA ARG A 95 -10.02 4.06 8.06
C ARG A 95 -10.51 2.62 8.09
N GLY A 96 -9.73 1.70 8.68
CA GLY A 96 -9.99 0.26 8.60
C GLY A 96 -9.75 -0.31 7.20
N ASP A 97 -8.82 0.28 6.44
CA ASP A 97 -8.53 -0.18 5.08
C ASP A 97 -8.07 -1.65 5.10
N ASP A 98 -8.53 -2.45 4.15
CA ASP A 98 -7.79 -3.65 3.71
C ASP A 98 -6.61 -3.17 2.84
N LEU A 99 -5.39 -3.65 3.12
CA LEU A 99 -4.20 -3.22 2.37
C LEU A 99 -3.82 -4.30 1.35
N ALA A 100 -3.81 -3.92 0.08
CA ALA A 100 -3.32 -4.76 -1.01
C ALA A 100 -1.80 -4.89 -0.93
N MET A 101 -1.30 -6.11 -0.76
CA MET A 101 0.14 -6.39 -0.70
C MET A 101 0.62 -6.74 -2.10
N ALA A 102 1.10 -5.74 -2.84
CA ALA A 102 1.66 -5.91 -4.18
C ALA A 102 2.83 -6.89 -4.18
N THR A 103 3.70 -6.82 -3.16
CA THR A 103 4.77 -7.78 -2.92
C THR A 103 4.37 -8.80 -1.85
N LYS A 104 4.73 -10.09 -2.03
CA LYS A 104 4.50 -11.11 -0.98
C LYS A 104 5.42 -10.86 0.22
N PRO A 105 4.92 -10.94 1.48
CA PRO A 105 5.73 -10.79 2.68
C PRO A 105 6.50 -12.09 2.98
N THR A 106 7.44 -12.47 2.10
CA THR A 106 8.37 -13.58 2.33
C THR A 106 9.59 -13.10 3.12
N VAL A 107 10.37 -14.02 3.68
CA VAL A 107 11.57 -13.68 4.48
C VAL A 107 12.52 -12.77 3.68
N GLU A 108 12.69 -13.04 2.39
CA GLU A 108 13.58 -12.30 1.49
C GLU A 108 13.11 -10.85 1.25
N ASN A 109 11.80 -10.60 1.33
CA ASN A 109 11.23 -9.27 1.16
C ASN A 109 11.12 -8.49 2.48
N LEU A 110 10.97 -9.21 3.60
CA LEU A 110 10.80 -8.62 4.93
C LEU A 110 12.13 -8.26 5.60
N TYR A 111 13.20 -9.03 5.36
CA TYR A 111 14.48 -8.85 6.05
C TYR A 111 15.61 -8.47 5.09
N ILE A 112 16.53 -7.63 5.57
CA ILE A 112 17.78 -7.34 4.87
C ILE A 112 18.61 -8.63 4.83
N ALA A 113 18.99 -9.05 3.62
CA ALA A 113 19.69 -10.31 3.37
C ALA A 113 20.91 -10.50 4.29
N GLY A 114 21.01 -11.68 4.90
CA GLY A 114 22.09 -12.02 5.83
C GLY A 114 21.98 -11.36 7.21
N THR A 115 20.88 -10.65 7.51
CA THR A 115 20.67 -9.99 8.80
C THR A 115 19.30 -10.37 9.40
N LYS A 116 19.07 -9.96 10.65
CA LYS A 116 17.75 -9.99 11.30
C LYS A 116 17.01 -8.65 11.24
N GLN A 117 17.56 -7.67 10.52
CA GLN A 117 16.99 -6.33 10.42
C GLN A 117 15.89 -6.32 9.35
N LEU A 118 14.78 -5.64 9.64
CA LEU A 118 13.68 -5.49 8.69
C LEU A 118 14.03 -4.49 7.59
N THR A 119 13.51 -4.73 6.38
CA THR A 119 13.43 -3.71 5.33
C THR A 119 12.37 -2.66 5.69
N GLY A 120 12.26 -1.57 4.93
CA GLY A 120 11.15 -0.62 5.08
C GLY A 120 9.79 -1.33 4.97
N PHE A 121 9.62 -2.16 3.94
CA PHE A 121 8.43 -3.00 3.75
C PHE A 121 8.23 -4.00 4.90
N GLY A 122 9.31 -4.60 5.41
CA GLY A 122 9.27 -5.46 6.58
C GLY A 122 8.74 -4.75 7.82
N ARG A 123 9.18 -3.50 8.03
CA ARG A 123 8.72 -2.66 9.14
C ARG A 123 7.24 -2.27 8.97
N GLU A 124 6.80 -1.95 7.76
CA GLU A 124 5.37 -1.69 7.46
C GLU A 124 4.50 -2.92 7.75
N TYR A 125 4.94 -4.09 7.31
CA TYR A 125 4.27 -5.36 7.54
C TYR A 125 4.16 -5.67 9.04
N GLU A 126 5.27 -5.57 9.78
CA GLU A 126 5.29 -5.81 11.24
C GLU A 126 4.40 -4.81 11.99
N TYR A 127 4.42 -3.53 11.59
CA TYR A 127 3.58 -2.50 12.19
C TYR A 127 2.10 -2.84 12.07
N LEU A 128 1.65 -3.29 10.88
CA LEU A 128 0.26 -3.73 10.70
C LEU A 128 -0.08 -4.93 11.60
N LEU A 129 0.81 -5.93 11.71
CA LEU A 129 0.62 -7.07 12.61
C LEU A 129 0.42 -6.62 14.07
N GLN A 130 1.24 -5.66 14.53
CA GLN A 130 1.14 -5.08 15.87
C GLN A 130 -0.18 -4.34 16.10
N HIS A 131 -0.81 -3.84 15.04
CA HIS A 131 -2.11 -3.15 15.06
C HIS A 131 -3.29 -4.07 14.74
N GLY A 132 -3.11 -5.38 14.90
CA GLY A 132 -4.19 -6.36 14.80
C GLY A 132 -4.52 -6.79 13.38
N TYR A 133 -3.70 -6.43 12.38
CA TYR A 133 -3.86 -6.96 11.03
C TYR A 133 -3.25 -8.35 10.89
N THR A 134 -3.73 -9.11 9.92
CA THR A 134 -3.20 -10.42 9.53
C THR A 134 -3.13 -10.53 8.01
N TYR A 135 -2.13 -11.25 7.50
CA TYR A 135 -1.97 -11.48 6.08
C TYR A 135 -2.85 -12.62 5.59
N ASP A 136 -3.75 -12.32 4.66
CA ASP A 136 -4.53 -13.31 3.92
C ASP A 136 -3.80 -13.70 2.64
N VAL A 137 -3.15 -14.87 2.67
CA VAL A 137 -2.38 -15.40 1.53
C VAL A 137 -3.25 -15.69 0.30
N LYS A 138 -4.56 -15.92 0.46
CA LYS A 138 -5.45 -16.21 -0.68
C LYS A 138 -5.78 -14.96 -1.47
N THR A 139 -5.90 -13.82 -0.79
CA THR A 139 -6.24 -12.54 -1.40
C THR A 139 -5.05 -11.60 -1.54
N SER A 140 -3.89 -11.96 -1.00
CA SER A 140 -2.69 -11.12 -0.93
C SER A 140 -2.99 -9.76 -0.29
N THR A 141 -3.74 -9.75 0.80
CA THR A 141 -4.12 -8.52 1.52
C THR A 141 -3.86 -8.64 3.02
N MET A 142 -3.49 -7.53 3.64
CA MET A 142 -3.52 -7.38 5.10
C MET A 142 -4.93 -6.94 5.52
N LYS A 143 -5.54 -7.66 6.46
CA LYS A 143 -6.88 -7.37 6.98
C LYS A 143 -6.89 -7.31 8.49
N LEU A 144 -7.69 -6.41 9.06
CA LEU A 144 -7.90 -6.35 10.51
C LEU A 144 -8.55 -7.65 11.00
N LYS A 145 -7.98 -8.26 12.04
CA LYS A 145 -8.51 -9.48 12.65
C LYS A 145 -9.84 -9.13 13.32
N LYS A 146 -10.92 -9.75 12.85
CA LYS A 146 -12.26 -9.63 13.43
C LYS A 146 -12.40 -10.51 14.67
#